data_AF-A0A7X0RZZ6-F1
#
_entry.id   AF-A0A7X0RZZ6-F1
#
_cell.length_a   1.000
_cell.length_b   1.000
_cell.length_c   1.000
_cell.angle_alpha   90.00
_cell.angle_beta   90.00
_cell.angle_gamma   90.00
#
_symmetry.space_group_name_H-M   'P 1'
#
loop_
_entity.id
_entity.type
_entity.pdbx_description
1 polymer ?
#
loop_
_entity_poly.entity_id
_entity_poly.type
_entity_poly.pdbx_seq_one_letter_code
_entity_poly.pdbx_strand_id
1 'polypeptide(L)'
;RLDERRRALLRARREAELRLEAGRDEAGPAELPALLARHDEAALGLMRERAQEMLAERESQRAEGLDRRGRLAQELERLRREAELEGRVHALEEYRSELDRLMDRYAMLALTAELIRRTKRSFEEERQPEVLRAASRYFAAMTGGAYVRIVAPGETATLLAETPERRMIDSAFLSRGTQEQMYLSLRLALAAATSPARPLPLLLDDLFVHFDAARLGQCVQVIGEVSQDRQTVLFTCHAHVAEAVAAGLPNARILRLPERAAAAPS
;
A
#
# COMPACT_ATOMS: atom_id res chain seq x y z
N ARG A 1 -33.61 -71.66 76.93
CA ARG A 1 -34.63 -72.22 76.01
C ARG A 1 -35.72 -71.22 75.60
N LEU A 2 -36.58 -70.71 76.49
CA LEU A 2 -37.63 -69.72 76.10
C LEU A 2 -37.04 -68.33 75.73
N ASP A 3 -36.08 -67.84 76.51
CA ASP A 3 -35.44 -66.54 76.23
C ASP A 3 -34.58 -66.52 74.96
N GLU A 4 -33.92 -67.64 74.64
CA GLU A 4 -33.16 -67.80 73.40
C GLU A 4 -34.08 -67.80 72.19
N ARG A 5 -35.23 -68.48 72.27
CA ARG A 5 -36.24 -68.52 71.22
C ARG A 5 -36.88 -67.14 70.99
N ARG A 6 -37.13 -66.38 72.07
CA ARG A 6 -37.59 -64.98 71.99
C ARG A 6 -36.57 -64.06 71.33
N ARG A 7 -35.28 -64.18 71.69
CA ARG A 7 -34.20 -63.38 71.07
C ARG A 7 -34.02 -63.71 69.59
N ALA A 8 -34.14 -64.99 69.21
CA ALA A 8 -34.09 -65.41 67.81
C ALA A 8 -35.24 -64.83 66.98
N LEU A 9 -36.48 -64.86 67.51
CA LEU A 9 -37.65 -64.29 66.82
C LEU A 9 -37.56 -62.77 66.67
N LEU A 10 -37.05 -62.05 67.67
CA LEU A 10 -36.85 -60.60 67.57
C LEU A 10 -35.78 -60.22 66.54
N ARG A 11 -34.71 -61.01 66.42
CA ARG A 11 -33.71 -60.82 65.35
C ARG A 11 -34.31 -61.07 63.97
N ALA A 12 -35.05 -62.17 63.81
CA ALA A 12 -35.71 -62.50 62.55
C ALA A 12 -36.73 -61.42 62.14
N ARG A 13 -37.48 -60.86 63.09
CA ARG A 13 -38.41 -59.75 62.83
C ARG A 13 -37.68 -58.50 62.36
N ARG A 14 -36.60 -58.11 63.04
CA ARG A 14 -35.81 -56.93 62.69
C ARG A 14 -35.11 -57.06 61.34
N GLU A 15 -34.67 -58.27 61.01
CA GLU A 15 -34.08 -58.58 59.70
C GLU A 15 -35.12 -58.52 58.58
N ALA A 16 -36.35 -58.98 58.84
CA ALA A 16 -37.47 -58.84 57.91
C ALA A 16 -37.89 -57.37 57.72
N GLU A 17 -37.98 -56.58 58.80
CA GLU A 17 -38.27 -55.14 58.77
C GLU A 17 -37.24 -54.38 57.93
N LEU A 18 -35.95 -54.61 58.16
CA LEU A 18 -34.86 -53.96 57.39
C LEU A 18 -34.89 -54.32 55.91
N ARG A 19 -35.22 -55.56 55.55
CA ARG A 19 -35.36 -55.98 54.14
C ARG A 19 -36.57 -55.34 53.44
N LEU A 20 -37.63 -55.02 54.19
CA LEU A 20 -38.82 -54.37 53.65
C LEU A 20 -38.62 -52.87 53.43
N GLU A 21 -37.79 -52.24 54.26
CA GLU A 21 -37.48 -50.80 54.20
C GLU A 21 -36.33 -50.46 53.23
N ALA A 22 -35.41 -51.40 52.97
CA ALA A 22 -34.27 -51.15 52.09
C ALA A 22 -34.71 -50.93 50.62
N GLY A 23 -34.46 -49.72 50.11
CA GLY A 23 -34.56 -49.39 48.68
C GLY A 23 -35.93 -48.94 48.17
N ARG A 24 -36.85 -48.52 49.04
CA ARG A 24 -38.16 -47.96 48.64
C ARG A 24 -38.22 -46.45 48.89
N ASP A 25 -38.86 -45.71 47.98
CA ASP A 25 -39.32 -44.34 48.24
C ASP A 25 -40.39 -44.34 49.34
N GLU A 26 -40.63 -43.20 50.00
CA GLU A 26 -41.51 -43.05 51.18
C GLU A 26 -42.94 -43.61 51.00
N ALA A 27 -43.41 -43.80 49.76
CA ALA A 27 -44.71 -44.39 49.42
C ALA A 27 -44.76 -45.93 49.43
N GLY A 28 -43.63 -46.61 49.24
CA GLY A 28 -43.56 -48.07 49.04
C GLY A 28 -43.91 -48.95 50.26
N PRO A 29 -43.70 -48.52 51.52
CA PRO A 29 -44.16 -49.27 52.70
C PRO A 29 -45.68 -49.18 52.92
N ALA A 30 -46.32 -48.08 52.50
CA ALA A 30 -47.75 -47.82 52.73
C ALA A 30 -48.66 -48.61 51.78
N GLU A 31 -48.19 -48.95 50.58
CA GLU A 31 -48.95 -49.72 49.58
C GLU A 31 -48.88 -51.25 49.81
N LEU A 32 -47.90 -51.71 50.58
CA LEU A 32 -47.63 -53.14 50.78
C LEU A 32 -48.77 -53.89 51.49
N PRO A 33 -49.41 -53.36 52.55
CA PRO A 33 -50.55 -54.02 53.19
C PRO A 33 -51.75 -54.13 52.24
N ALA A 34 -51.98 -53.13 51.39
CA ALA A 34 -53.07 -53.14 50.42
C ALA A 34 -52.85 -54.19 49.32
N LEU A 35 -51.58 -54.42 48.93
CA LEU A 35 -51.20 -55.44 47.96
C LEU A 35 -51.35 -56.86 48.55
N LEU A 36 -50.88 -57.06 49.79
CA LEU A 36 -50.98 -58.34 50.51
C LEU A 36 -52.42 -58.73 50.88
N ALA A 37 -53.31 -57.74 51.04
CA ALA A 37 -54.73 -57.99 51.29
C ALA A 37 -55.52 -58.38 50.04
N ARG A 38 -55.03 -58.04 48.84
CA ARG A 38 -55.73 -58.23 47.55
C ARG A 38 -55.21 -59.41 46.73
N HIS A 39 -54.01 -59.89 47.02
CA HIS A 39 -53.32 -60.89 46.22
C HIS A 39 -52.69 -61.96 47.12
N ASP A 40 -52.78 -63.22 46.70
CA ASP A 40 -52.06 -64.31 47.33
C ASP A 40 -50.59 -64.34 46.87
N GLU A 41 -49.80 -65.23 47.48
CA GLU A 41 -48.37 -65.37 47.19
C GLU A 41 -48.10 -65.69 45.71
N ALA A 42 -48.95 -66.51 45.09
CA ALA A 42 -48.83 -66.89 43.69
C ALA A 42 -49.06 -65.68 42.75
N ALA A 43 -50.10 -64.88 43.00
CA ALA A 43 -50.38 -63.68 42.21
C ALA A 43 -49.27 -62.62 42.36
N LEU A 44 -48.74 -62.42 43.57
CA LEU A 44 -47.61 -61.51 43.81
C LEU A 44 -46.32 -62.00 43.16
N GLY A 45 -46.08 -63.31 43.14
CA GLY A 45 -44.96 -63.92 42.41
C GLY A 45 -45.01 -63.60 40.91
N LEU A 46 -46.18 -63.79 40.29
CA LEU A 46 -46.39 -63.48 38.87
C LEU A 46 -46.25 -61.98 38.55
N MET A 47 -46.76 -61.10 39.43
CA MET A 47 -46.60 -59.65 39.27
C MET A 47 -45.13 -59.22 39.36
N ARG A 48 -44.35 -59.84 40.26
CA ARG A 48 -42.92 -59.59 40.39
C ARG A 48 -42.17 -60.05 39.14
N GLU A 49 -42.46 -61.23 38.62
CA GLU A 49 -41.84 -61.74 37.39
C GLU A 49 -42.10 -60.81 36.20
N ARG A 50 -43.35 -60.39 36.00
CA ARG A 50 -43.70 -59.40 34.96
C ARG A 50 -42.97 -58.07 35.13
N ALA A 51 -42.87 -57.57 36.37
CA ALA A 51 -42.15 -56.33 36.64
C ALA A 51 -40.64 -56.47 36.38
N GLN A 52 -40.05 -57.64 36.65
CA GLN A 52 -38.65 -57.95 36.35
C GLN A 52 -38.41 -58.07 34.85
N GLU A 53 -39.30 -58.71 34.10
CA GLU A 53 -39.25 -58.78 32.65
C GLU A 53 -39.34 -57.37 32.04
N MET A 54 -40.32 -56.57 32.47
CA MET A 54 -40.44 -55.17 32.03
C MET A 54 -39.21 -54.34 32.38
N LEU A 55 -38.62 -54.51 33.57
CA LEU A 55 -37.41 -53.81 33.95
C LEU A 55 -36.23 -54.21 33.04
N ALA A 56 -36.06 -55.50 32.79
CA ALA A 56 -35.01 -56.01 31.91
C ALA A 56 -35.15 -55.48 30.47
N GLU A 57 -36.37 -55.45 29.93
CA GLU A 57 -36.65 -54.85 28.62
C GLU A 57 -36.31 -53.35 28.60
N ARG A 58 -36.69 -52.61 29.65
CA ARG A 58 -36.38 -51.17 29.75
C ARG A 58 -34.90 -50.90 29.91
N GLU A 59 -34.19 -51.74 30.66
CA GLU A 59 -32.73 -51.66 30.79
C GLU A 59 -32.03 -51.96 29.47
N SER A 60 -32.50 -52.95 28.70
CA SER A 60 -32.02 -53.26 27.36
C SER A 60 -32.25 -52.08 26.39
N GLN A 61 -33.47 -51.54 26.34
CA GLN A 61 -33.79 -50.36 25.52
C GLN A 61 -32.93 -49.14 25.91
N ARG A 62 -32.67 -48.95 27.22
CA ARG A 62 -31.78 -47.89 27.71
C ARG A 62 -30.35 -48.10 27.24
N ALA A 63 -29.84 -49.33 27.32
CA ALA A 63 -28.50 -49.67 26.88
C ALA A 63 -28.32 -49.42 25.37
N GLU A 64 -29.29 -49.84 24.55
CA GLU A 64 -29.31 -49.57 23.11
C GLU A 64 -29.35 -48.07 22.81
N GLY A 65 -30.19 -47.32 23.54
CA GLY A 65 -30.28 -45.87 23.40
C GLY A 65 -28.97 -45.16 23.75
N LEU A 66 -28.28 -45.61 24.80
CA LEU A 66 -26.97 -45.07 25.19
C LEU A 66 -25.89 -45.37 24.15
N ASP A 67 -25.85 -46.60 23.62
CA ASP A 67 -24.90 -46.99 22.57
C ASP A 67 -25.13 -46.19 21.29
N ARG A 68 -26.39 -46.08 20.84
CA ARG A 68 -26.75 -45.27 19.67
C ARG A 68 -26.35 -43.81 19.86
N ARG A 69 -26.56 -43.24 21.05
CA ARG A 69 -26.15 -41.87 21.37
C ARG A 69 -24.63 -41.71 21.32
N GLY A 70 -23.87 -42.68 21.81
CA GLY A 70 -22.41 -42.70 21.72
C GLY A 70 -21.91 -42.69 20.28
N ARG A 71 -22.48 -43.53 19.43
CA ARG A 71 -22.15 -43.60 18.00
C ARG A 71 -22.43 -42.28 17.28
N LEU A 72 -23.61 -41.70 17.50
CA LEU A 72 -23.98 -40.40 16.90
C LEU A 72 -23.08 -39.25 17.39
N ALA A 73 -22.68 -39.25 18.66
CA ALA A 73 -21.76 -38.25 19.18
C ALA A 73 -20.37 -38.33 18.53
N GLN A 74 -19.85 -39.54 18.31
CA GLN A 74 -18.57 -39.75 17.62
C GLN A 74 -18.65 -39.34 16.14
N GLU A 75 -19.75 -39.67 15.46
CA GLU A 75 -19.96 -39.28 14.07
C GLU A 75 -20.05 -37.76 13.91
N LEU A 76 -20.77 -37.09 14.80
CA LEU A 76 -20.88 -35.63 14.82
C LEU A 76 -19.52 -34.94 15.06
N GLU A 77 -18.72 -35.49 15.96
CA GLU A 77 -17.36 -34.98 16.21
C GLU A 77 -16.44 -35.18 15.00
N ARG A 78 -16.54 -36.32 14.30
CA ARG A 78 -15.81 -36.56 13.04
C ARG A 78 -16.20 -35.54 11.97
N LEU A 79 -17.50 -35.35 11.73
CA LEU A 79 -17.99 -34.40 10.72
C LEU A 79 -17.58 -32.97 11.03
N ARG A 80 -17.53 -32.56 12.30
CA ARG A 80 -17.05 -31.23 12.71
C ARG A 80 -15.58 -31.02 12.36
N ARG A 81 -14.73 -32.01 12.62
CA ARG A 81 -13.29 -31.94 12.28
C ARG A 81 -13.06 -31.90 10.78
N GLU A 82 -13.84 -32.67 10.02
CA GLU A 82 -13.79 -32.65 8.56
C GLU A 82 -14.19 -31.28 8.01
N ALA A 83 -15.30 -30.71 8.48
CA ALA A 83 -15.73 -29.37 8.09
C ALA A 83 -14.71 -28.28 8.47
N GLU A 84 -14.08 -28.38 9.63
CA GLU A 84 -13.01 -27.44 10.04
C GLU A 84 -11.79 -27.58 9.13
N LEU A 85 -11.40 -28.80 8.77
CA LEU A 85 -10.29 -29.06 7.85
C LEU A 85 -10.58 -28.50 6.46
N GLU A 86 -11.78 -28.73 5.92
CA GLU A 86 -12.24 -28.16 4.64
C GLU A 86 -12.17 -26.63 4.67
N GLY A 87 -12.66 -26.01 5.74
CA GLY A 87 -12.58 -24.55 5.91
C GLY A 87 -11.14 -24.03 5.90
N ARG A 88 -10.20 -24.74 6.55
CA ARG A 88 -8.77 -24.38 6.52
C ARG A 88 -8.13 -24.56 5.15
N VAL A 89 -8.52 -25.60 4.40
CA VAL A 89 -8.02 -25.84 3.03
C VAL A 89 -8.51 -24.73 2.10
N HIS A 90 -9.79 -24.35 2.16
CA HIS A 90 -10.32 -23.25 1.37
C HIS A 90 -9.60 -21.92 1.67
N ALA A 91 -9.40 -21.58 2.94
CA ALA A 91 -8.66 -20.38 3.32
C ALA A 91 -7.22 -20.39 2.78
N LEU A 92 -6.55 -21.55 2.79
CA LEU A 92 -5.21 -21.69 2.22
C LEU A 92 -5.20 -21.46 0.70
N GLU A 93 -6.19 -21.96 -0.02
CA GLU A 93 -6.34 -21.74 -1.47
C GLU A 93 -6.63 -20.27 -1.81
N GLU A 94 -7.44 -19.59 -1.01
CA GLU A 94 -7.70 -18.15 -1.12
C GLU A 94 -6.40 -17.34 -0.93
N TYR A 95 -5.65 -17.61 0.14
CA TYR A 95 -4.38 -16.93 0.39
C TYR A 95 -3.34 -17.19 -0.70
N ARG A 96 -3.27 -18.42 -1.25
CA ARG A 96 -2.39 -18.74 -2.39
C ARG A 96 -2.76 -17.92 -3.62
N SER A 97 -4.05 -17.87 -3.95
CA SER A 97 -4.55 -17.10 -5.10
C SER A 97 -4.28 -15.61 -4.93
N GLU A 98 -4.44 -15.07 -3.72
CA GLU A 98 -4.10 -13.69 -3.41
C GLU A 98 -2.59 -13.42 -3.54
N LEU A 99 -1.76 -14.33 -3.03
CA LEU A 99 -0.31 -14.24 -3.13
C LEU A 99 0.16 -14.23 -4.58
N ASP A 100 -0.35 -15.13 -5.42
CA ASP A 100 -0.01 -15.20 -6.84
C ASP A 100 -0.35 -13.86 -7.55
N ARG A 101 -1.54 -13.31 -7.27
CA ARG A 101 -1.95 -12.01 -7.81
C ARG A 101 -1.05 -10.86 -7.36
N LEU A 102 -0.61 -10.88 -6.10
CA LEU A 102 0.30 -9.87 -5.56
C LEU A 102 1.71 -10.00 -6.17
N MET A 103 2.18 -11.23 -6.39
CA MET A 103 3.47 -11.51 -7.03
C MET A 103 3.51 -11.00 -8.47
N ASP A 104 2.46 -11.26 -9.25
CA ASP A 104 2.35 -10.75 -10.63
C ASP A 104 2.38 -9.22 -10.68
N ARG A 105 1.61 -8.58 -9.78
CA ARG A 105 1.59 -7.12 -9.67
C ARG A 105 2.95 -6.57 -9.26
N TYR A 106 3.61 -7.21 -8.30
CA TYR A 106 4.94 -6.83 -7.87
C TYR A 106 5.96 -6.94 -9.00
N ALA A 107 5.97 -8.05 -9.73
CA ALA A 107 6.88 -8.27 -10.85
C ALA A 107 6.71 -7.21 -11.94
N MET A 108 5.46 -6.90 -12.31
CA MET A 108 5.16 -5.85 -13.29
C MET A 108 5.64 -4.48 -12.82
N LEU A 109 5.39 -4.11 -11.56
CA LEU A 109 5.83 -2.82 -11.01
C LEU A 109 7.35 -2.74 -10.88
N ALA A 110 8.01 -3.81 -10.43
CA ALA A 110 9.45 -3.87 -10.30
C ALA A 110 10.15 -3.73 -11.65
N LEU A 111 9.66 -4.45 -12.67
CA LEU A 111 10.17 -4.33 -14.04
C LEU A 111 9.94 -2.92 -14.60
N THR A 112 8.75 -2.35 -14.41
CA THR A 112 8.44 -0.99 -14.87
C THR A 112 9.37 0.03 -14.23
N ALA A 113 9.59 -0.05 -12.91
CA ALA A 113 10.50 0.83 -12.19
C ALA A 113 11.95 0.69 -12.69
N GLU A 114 12.40 -0.53 -12.98
CA GLU A 114 13.72 -0.78 -13.56
C GLU A 114 13.86 -0.16 -14.96
N LEU A 115 12.86 -0.33 -15.82
CA LEU A 115 12.86 0.24 -17.18
C LEU A 115 12.90 1.77 -17.15
N ILE A 116 12.11 2.40 -16.28
CA ILE A 116 12.14 3.86 -16.08
C ILE A 116 13.53 4.29 -15.61
N ARG A 117 14.11 3.60 -14.63
CA ARG A 117 15.43 3.94 -14.09
C ARG A 117 16.53 3.82 -15.14
N ARG A 118 16.52 2.76 -15.94
CA ARG A 118 17.46 2.56 -17.06
C ARG A 118 17.31 3.63 -18.13
N THR A 119 16.08 3.95 -18.51
CA THR A 119 15.79 4.98 -19.51
C THR A 119 16.26 6.36 -19.03
N LYS A 120 16.00 6.69 -17.76
CA LYS A 120 16.49 7.91 -17.12
C LYS A 120 18.02 7.95 -17.16
N ARG A 121 18.69 6.87 -16.75
CA ARG A 121 20.16 6.80 -16.75
C ARG A 121 20.75 6.96 -18.15
N SER A 122 20.22 6.27 -19.16
CA SER A 122 20.70 6.43 -20.55
C SER A 122 20.50 7.87 -21.04
N PHE A 123 19.37 8.51 -20.72
CA PHE A 123 19.16 9.92 -21.05
C PHE A 123 20.15 10.85 -20.33
N GLU A 124 20.43 10.60 -19.05
CA GLU A 124 21.42 11.35 -18.26
C GLU A 124 22.85 11.13 -18.77
N GLU A 125 23.23 9.91 -19.15
CA GLU A 125 24.58 9.59 -19.66
C GLU A 125 24.80 10.13 -21.08
N GLU A 126 23.79 10.08 -21.96
CA GLU A 126 23.93 10.45 -23.36
C GLU A 126 23.69 11.95 -23.58
N ARG A 127 22.64 12.52 -22.98
CA ARG A 127 22.11 13.83 -23.38
C ARG A 127 22.44 14.97 -22.42
N GLN A 128 22.54 14.68 -21.12
CA GLN A 128 22.92 15.69 -20.11
C GLN A 128 24.31 16.29 -20.38
N PRO A 129 25.35 15.53 -20.80
CA PRO A 129 26.67 16.10 -21.06
C PRO A 129 26.68 17.07 -22.23
N GLU A 130 25.84 16.86 -23.24
CA GLU A 130 25.73 17.77 -24.39
C GLU A 130 25.07 19.09 -24.00
N VAL A 131 23.93 19.02 -23.30
CA VAL A 131 23.23 20.21 -22.81
C VAL A 131 24.12 21.00 -21.86
N LEU A 132 24.80 20.36 -20.91
CA LEU A 132 25.69 21.05 -19.98
C LEU A 132 26.92 21.65 -20.69
N ARG A 133 27.47 20.99 -21.72
CA ARG A 133 28.55 21.57 -22.53
C ARG A 133 28.11 22.84 -23.26
N ALA A 134 26.97 22.80 -23.94
CA ALA A 134 26.43 23.95 -24.64
C ALA A 134 26.08 25.08 -23.65
N ALA A 135 25.44 24.75 -22.52
CA ALA A 135 25.10 25.71 -21.48
C ALA A 135 26.35 26.34 -20.85
N SER A 136 27.40 25.55 -20.60
CA SER A 136 28.68 26.05 -20.09
C SER A 136 29.34 27.04 -21.05
N ARG A 137 29.29 26.75 -22.35
CA ARG A 137 29.81 27.65 -23.40
C ARG A 137 29.05 28.98 -23.41
N TYR A 138 27.72 28.93 -23.40
CA TYR A 138 26.88 30.14 -23.33
C TYR A 138 27.13 30.92 -22.03
N PHE A 139 27.22 30.24 -20.90
CA PHE A 139 27.43 30.86 -19.61
C PHE A 139 28.79 31.54 -19.50
N ALA A 140 29.84 30.91 -20.03
CA ALA A 140 31.17 31.51 -20.11
C ALA A 140 31.17 32.78 -20.97
N ALA A 141 30.48 32.76 -22.12
CA ALA A 141 30.35 33.94 -22.98
C ALA A 141 29.54 35.05 -22.30
N MET A 142 28.39 34.72 -21.68
CA MET A 142 27.52 35.66 -20.98
C MET A 142 28.16 36.30 -19.75
N THR A 143 29.12 35.63 -19.12
CA THR A 143 29.81 36.12 -17.91
C THR A 143 31.18 36.71 -18.20
N GLY A 144 31.57 36.80 -19.48
CA GLY A 144 32.90 37.27 -19.88
C GLY A 144 34.04 36.41 -19.35
N GLY A 145 33.79 35.11 -19.11
CA GLY A 145 34.77 34.16 -18.62
C GLY A 145 34.92 34.12 -17.10
N ALA A 146 34.12 34.86 -16.33
CA ALA A 146 34.13 34.78 -14.86
C ALA A 146 33.77 33.37 -14.35
N TYR A 147 32.98 32.63 -15.14
CA TYR A 147 32.66 31.22 -14.92
C TYR A 147 32.89 30.43 -16.20
N VAL A 148 33.53 29.26 -16.08
CA VAL A 148 33.96 28.46 -17.23
C VAL A 148 33.08 27.25 -17.48
N ARG A 149 32.34 26.79 -16.47
CA ARG A 149 31.51 25.58 -16.57
C ARG A 149 30.30 25.60 -15.64
N ILE A 150 29.22 25.00 -16.10
CA ILE A 150 28.08 24.58 -15.29
C ILE A 150 28.23 23.09 -14.98
N VAL A 151 28.15 22.73 -13.70
CA VAL A 151 28.25 21.35 -13.23
C VAL A 151 26.94 20.98 -12.53
N ALA A 152 26.35 19.84 -12.91
CA ALA A 152 25.19 19.26 -12.22
C ALA A 152 25.62 17.89 -11.65
N PRO A 153 25.81 17.76 -10.33
CA PRO A 153 26.09 16.46 -9.71
C PRO A 153 24.87 15.54 -9.90
N GLY A 154 25.06 14.36 -10.49
CA GLY A 154 23.97 13.49 -10.98
C GLY A 154 22.97 12.97 -9.93
N GLU A 155 23.19 13.21 -8.64
CA GLU A 155 22.33 12.77 -7.55
C GLU A 155 21.38 13.86 -7.02
N THR A 156 21.65 15.13 -7.34
CA THR A 156 20.93 16.28 -6.78
C THR A 156 20.51 17.26 -7.88
N ALA A 157 19.39 17.96 -7.67
CA ALA A 157 18.95 19.03 -8.57
C ALA A 157 19.76 20.34 -8.43
N THR A 158 20.95 20.28 -7.81
CA THR A 158 21.81 21.43 -7.59
C THR A 158 22.68 21.70 -8.81
N LEU A 159 22.81 22.99 -9.13
CA LEU A 159 23.66 23.48 -10.19
C LEU A 159 24.81 24.27 -9.59
N LEU A 160 26.03 23.96 -10.02
CA LEU A 160 27.25 24.60 -9.57
C LEU A 160 27.87 25.37 -10.74
N ALA A 161 28.38 26.56 -10.46
CA ALA A 161 29.21 27.33 -11.37
C ALA A 161 30.69 27.15 -11.01
N GLU A 162 31.51 26.79 -11.99
CA GLU A 162 32.96 26.66 -11.83
C GLU A 162 33.68 27.92 -12.30
N THR A 163 34.56 28.48 -11.46
CA THR A 163 35.44 29.60 -11.83
C THR A 163 36.71 29.09 -12.54
N PRO A 164 37.48 29.95 -13.24
CA PRO A 164 38.77 29.57 -13.84
C PRO A 164 39.75 28.92 -12.85
N GLU A 165 39.68 29.27 -11.57
CA GLU A 165 40.48 28.71 -10.47
C GLU A 165 39.92 27.39 -9.92
N ARG A 166 38.99 26.75 -10.62
CA ARG A 166 38.33 25.48 -10.25
C ARG A 166 37.54 25.54 -8.94
N ARG A 167 37.09 26.73 -8.54
CA ARG A 167 36.18 26.87 -7.39
C ARG A 167 34.76 26.57 -7.84
N MET A 168 34.07 25.73 -7.09
CA MET A 168 32.66 25.40 -7.30
C MET A 168 31.79 26.26 -6.39
N ILE A 169 30.86 27.01 -6.98
CA ILE A 169 29.94 27.88 -6.26
C ILE A 169 28.52 27.41 -6.56
N ASP A 170 27.74 27.13 -5.53
CA ASP A 170 26.32 26.81 -5.71
C ASP A 170 25.60 27.99 -6.35
N SER A 171 24.76 27.69 -7.34
CA SER A 171 23.86 28.66 -7.97
C SER A 171 23.16 29.57 -6.94
N ALA A 172 22.78 29.06 -5.77
CA ALA A 172 22.11 29.82 -4.72
C ALA A 172 22.96 30.97 -4.15
N PHE A 173 24.31 30.89 -4.24
CA PHE A 173 25.23 31.92 -3.77
C PHE A 173 25.70 32.89 -4.87
N LEU A 174 25.25 32.70 -6.11
CA LEU A 174 25.55 33.62 -7.20
C LEU A 174 24.75 34.92 -7.08
N SER A 175 25.27 35.99 -7.69
CA SER A 175 24.48 37.23 -7.82
C SER A 175 23.23 36.98 -8.66
N ARG A 176 22.13 37.71 -8.42
CA ARG A 176 20.86 37.51 -9.14
C ARG A 176 21.04 37.49 -10.67
N GLY A 177 21.75 38.47 -11.24
CA GLY A 177 21.97 38.49 -12.69
C GLY A 177 22.85 37.33 -13.19
N THR A 178 23.78 36.84 -12.39
CA THR A 178 24.58 35.64 -12.73
C THR A 178 23.73 34.37 -12.70
N GLN A 179 22.82 34.24 -11.71
CA GLN A 179 21.84 33.16 -11.69
C GLN A 179 20.97 33.19 -12.96
N GLU A 180 20.46 34.37 -13.33
CA GLU A 180 19.65 34.52 -14.54
C GLU A 180 20.41 34.15 -15.82
N GLN A 181 21.69 34.55 -15.94
CA GLN A 181 22.56 34.13 -17.05
C GLN A 181 22.78 32.62 -17.08
N MET A 182 22.97 31.99 -15.92
CA MET A 182 23.12 30.53 -15.80
C MET A 182 21.86 29.79 -16.26
N TYR A 183 20.69 30.21 -15.77
CA TYR A 183 19.41 29.63 -16.16
C TYR A 183 19.07 29.88 -17.64
N LEU A 184 19.36 31.08 -18.15
CA LEU A 184 19.19 31.39 -19.57
C LEU A 184 20.07 30.49 -20.43
N SER A 185 21.35 30.32 -20.05
CA SER A 185 22.29 29.45 -20.75
C SER A 185 21.79 27.99 -20.82
N LEU A 186 21.26 27.47 -19.71
CA LEU A 186 20.64 26.14 -19.66
C LEU A 186 19.40 26.03 -20.56
N ARG A 187 18.52 27.05 -20.55
CA ARG A 187 17.32 27.06 -21.41
C ARG A 187 17.68 27.11 -22.88
N LEU A 188 18.66 27.93 -23.28
CA LEU A 188 19.15 28.00 -24.65
C LEU A 188 19.78 26.68 -25.10
N ALA A 189 20.59 26.06 -24.23
CA ALA A 189 21.18 24.76 -24.52
C ALA A 189 20.14 23.64 -24.66
N LEU A 190 19.12 23.63 -23.80
CA LEU A 190 18.02 22.67 -23.90
C LEU A 190 17.22 22.89 -25.19
N ALA A 191 16.94 24.14 -25.54
CA ALA A 191 16.29 24.49 -26.80
C ALA A 191 17.12 24.03 -27.99
N ALA A 192 18.45 24.18 -27.94
CA ALA A 192 19.39 23.68 -28.96
C ALA A 192 19.34 22.15 -29.11
N ALA A 193 19.32 21.41 -28.00
CA ALA A 193 19.26 19.95 -27.99
C ALA A 193 17.87 19.36 -28.35
N THR A 194 16.84 20.21 -28.41
CA THR A 194 15.47 19.81 -28.70
C THR A 194 15.15 20.01 -30.18
N SER A 195 14.71 18.95 -30.85
CA SER A 195 14.31 18.94 -32.26
C SER A 195 15.41 19.48 -33.22
N PRO A 196 16.62 18.89 -33.23
CA PRO A 196 17.70 19.36 -34.10
C PRO A 196 17.33 19.30 -35.60
N ALA A 197 16.46 18.37 -36.01
CA ALA A 197 15.99 18.24 -37.39
C ALA A 197 14.95 19.31 -37.81
N ARG A 198 14.23 19.92 -36.85
CA ARG A 198 13.27 21.01 -37.08
C ARG A 198 13.33 21.99 -35.90
N PRO A 199 14.21 22.99 -35.95
CA PRO A 199 14.34 23.98 -34.90
C PRO A 199 13.04 24.77 -34.75
N LEU A 200 12.48 24.77 -33.53
CA LEU A 200 11.31 25.58 -33.21
C LEU A 200 11.74 27.03 -32.97
N PRO A 201 10.87 28.02 -33.28
CA PRO A 201 11.14 29.41 -32.98
C PRO A 201 11.28 29.63 -31.47
N LEU A 202 12.19 30.53 -31.09
CA LEU A 202 12.46 30.91 -29.72
C LEU A 202 11.79 32.26 -29.41
N LEU A 203 10.90 32.29 -28.42
CA LEU A 203 10.23 33.50 -27.95
C LEU A 203 10.86 33.90 -26.61
N LEU A 204 11.43 35.10 -26.55
CA LEU A 204 12.13 35.64 -25.40
C LEU A 204 11.37 36.86 -24.89
N ASP A 205 10.94 36.87 -23.65
CA ASP A 205 10.12 37.96 -23.09
C ASP A 205 10.84 38.61 -21.91
N ASP A 206 11.19 39.89 -22.04
CA ASP A 206 11.82 40.75 -21.03
C ASP A 206 12.96 40.06 -20.22
N LEU A 207 13.86 39.38 -20.92
CA LEU A 207 14.95 38.61 -20.30
C LEU A 207 15.99 39.43 -19.52
N PHE A 208 16.05 40.75 -19.72
CA PHE A 208 17.23 41.56 -19.39
C PHE A 208 17.02 42.57 -18.27
N VAL A 209 15.92 42.47 -17.52
CA VAL A 209 15.53 43.46 -16.50
C VAL A 209 16.61 43.71 -15.44
N HIS A 210 17.43 42.71 -15.10
CA HIS A 210 18.48 42.84 -14.07
C HIS A 210 19.91 42.91 -14.64
N PHE A 211 20.08 43.17 -15.93
CA PHE A 211 21.41 43.15 -16.56
C PHE A 211 21.96 44.58 -16.69
N ASP A 212 23.21 44.75 -16.29
CA ASP A 212 23.97 45.95 -16.65
C ASP A 212 24.34 45.94 -18.14
N ALA A 213 24.87 47.06 -18.65
CA ALA A 213 25.20 47.21 -20.06
C ALA A 213 26.22 46.17 -20.57
N ALA A 214 27.18 45.78 -19.72
CA ALA A 214 28.19 44.79 -20.10
C ALA A 214 27.56 43.40 -20.24
N ARG A 215 26.75 42.98 -19.26
CA ARG A 215 26.03 41.71 -19.28
C ARG A 215 25.04 41.64 -20.43
N LEU A 216 24.31 42.73 -20.71
CA LEU A 216 23.41 42.82 -21.84
C LEU A 216 24.17 42.61 -23.16
N GLY A 217 25.29 43.32 -23.37
CA GLY A 217 26.11 43.16 -24.57
C GLY A 217 26.62 41.72 -24.76
N GLN A 218 27.11 41.09 -23.69
CA GLN A 218 27.56 39.69 -23.71
C GLN A 218 26.42 38.72 -24.04
N CYS A 219 25.22 38.95 -23.51
CA CYS A 219 24.08 38.09 -23.79
C CYS A 219 23.52 38.29 -25.21
N VAL A 220 23.56 39.51 -25.74
CA VAL A 220 23.18 39.80 -27.13
C VAL A 220 24.05 39.03 -28.11
N GLN A 221 25.35 38.89 -27.86
CA GLN A 221 26.25 38.06 -28.68
C GLN A 221 25.80 36.59 -28.70
N VAL A 222 25.46 36.02 -27.54
CA VAL A 222 24.99 34.63 -27.45
C VAL A 222 23.63 34.45 -28.12
N ILE A 223 22.71 35.41 -27.99
CA ILE A 223 21.45 35.40 -28.74
C ILE A 223 21.72 35.44 -30.24
N GLY A 224 22.71 36.22 -30.68
CA GLY A 224 23.16 36.25 -32.07
C GLY A 224 23.55 34.87 -32.59
N GLU A 225 24.36 34.14 -31.82
CA GLU A 225 24.75 32.76 -32.14
C GLU A 225 23.51 31.86 -32.27
N VAL A 226 22.63 31.85 -31.27
CA VAL A 226 21.42 30.99 -31.27
C VAL A 226 20.49 31.33 -32.44
N SER A 227 20.43 32.60 -32.82
CA SER A 227 19.58 33.09 -33.91
C SER A 227 20.04 32.66 -35.31
N GLN A 228 21.25 32.10 -35.43
CA GLN A 228 21.72 31.51 -36.69
C GLN A 228 21.01 30.18 -37.01
N ASP A 229 20.64 29.42 -35.97
CA ASP A 229 20.06 28.09 -36.12
C ASP A 229 18.53 28.07 -36.06
N ARG A 230 17.90 29.12 -35.50
CA ARG A 230 16.45 29.22 -35.34
C ARG A 230 15.97 30.66 -35.35
N GLN A 231 14.70 30.84 -35.72
CA GLN A 231 14.06 32.14 -35.58
C GLN A 231 13.97 32.51 -34.09
N THR A 232 14.49 33.68 -33.73
CA THR A 232 14.40 34.23 -32.37
C THR A 232 13.57 35.52 -32.41
N VAL A 233 12.57 35.60 -31.54
CA VAL A 233 11.73 36.78 -31.35
C VAL A 233 11.91 37.25 -29.92
N LEU A 234 12.41 38.46 -29.74
CA LEU A 234 12.60 39.10 -28.44
C LEU A 234 11.53 40.19 -28.24
N PHE A 235 10.77 40.06 -27.18
CA PHE A 235 9.86 41.08 -26.67
C PHE A 235 10.55 41.84 -25.55
N THR A 236 10.45 43.17 -25.61
CA THR A 236 10.85 43.99 -24.48
C THR A 236 10.08 45.30 -24.43
N CYS A 237 9.79 45.76 -23.23
CA CYS A 237 9.28 47.10 -22.97
C CYS A 237 10.38 48.16 -22.78
N HIS A 238 11.66 47.75 -22.80
CA HIS A 238 12.80 48.60 -22.48
C HIS A 238 13.53 49.08 -23.75
N ALA A 239 13.46 50.39 -24.04
CA ALA A 239 14.09 50.97 -25.23
C ALA A 239 15.59 50.67 -25.34
N HIS A 240 16.32 50.79 -24.22
CA HIS A 240 17.76 50.53 -24.17
C HIS A 240 18.13 49.08 -24.54
N VAL A 241 17.25 48.11 -24.26
CA VAL A 241 17.44 46.71 -24.66
C VAL A 241 17.33 46.56 -26.17
N ALA A 242 16.28 47.14 -26.77
CA ALA A 242 16.09 47.09 -28.22
C ALA A 242 17.25 47.76 -28.97
N GLU A 243 17.74 48.89 -28.45
CA GLU A 243 18.92 49.60 -29.00
C GLU A 243 20.19 48.76 -28.89
N ALA A 244 20.46 48.16 -27.73
CA ALA A 244 21.62 47.28 -27.55
C ALA A 244 21.58 46.06 -28.47
N VAL A 245 20.40 45.47 -28.69
CA VAL A 245 20.19 44.36 -29.62
C VAL A 245 20.46 44.80 -31.05
N ALA A 246 19.93 45.94 -31.49
CA ALA A 246 20.19 46.45 -32.85
C ALA A 246 21.66 46.82 -33.07
N ALA A 247 22.34 47.36 -32.04
CA ALA A 247 23.77 47.64 -32.11
C ALA A 247 24.61 46.36 -32.17
N GLY A 248 24.24 45.32 -31.41
CA GLY A 248 24.98 44.06 -31.35
C GLY A 248 24.68 43.08 -32.47
N LEU A 249 23.48 43.16 -33.09
CA LEU A 249 22.98 42.25 -34.12
C LEU A 249 22.47 43.06 -35.32
N PRO A 250 23.33 43.35 -36.33
CA PRO A 250 22.98 44.22 -37.46
C PRO A 250 21.78 43.75 -38.29
N ASN A 251 21.49 42.44 -38.28
CA ASN A 251 20.38 41.84 -39.01
C ASN A 251 19.06 41.82 -38.21
N ALA A 252 19.06 42.29 -36.96
CA ALA A 252 17.86 42.31 -36.14
C ALA A 252 16.86 43.35 -36.66
N ARG A 253 15.59 42.95 -36.78
CA ARG A 253 14.50 43.84 -37.17
C ARG A 253 13.74 44.28 -35.93
N ILE A 254 13.71 45.57 -35.65
CA ILE A 254 12.89 46.13 -34.57
C ILE A 254 11.47 46.39 -35.10
N LEU A 255 10.49 45.76 -34.44
CA LEU A 255 9.07 46.01 -34.67
C LEU A 255 8.50 46.76 -33.46
N ARG A 256 8.06 48.00 -33.67
CA ARG A 256 7.37 48.77 -32.64
C ARG A 256 5.89 48.41 -32.65
N LEU A 257 5.40 47.89 -31.52
CA LEU A 257 3.98 47.61 -31.36
C LEU A 257 3.22 48.93 -31.13
N PRO A 258 2.02 49.09 -31.70
CA PRO A 258 1.22 50.29 -31.49
C PRO A 258 0.86 50.42 -30.01
N GLU A 259 0.86 51.65 -29.50
CA GLU A 259 0.33 51.92 -28.16
C GLU A 259 -1.12 51.44 -28.10
N ARG A 260 -1.46 50.71 -27.04
CA ARG A 260 -2.84 50.29 -26.79
C ARG A 260 -3.65 51.59 -26.62
N ALA A 261 -4.45 51.95 -27.63
CA ALA A 261 -5.38 53.05 -27.52
C ALA A 261 -6.17 52.85 -26.23
N ALA A 262 -6.02 53.78 -25.28
CA ALA A 262 -6.77 53.75 -24.04
C ALA A 262 -8.24 53.57 -24.42
N ALA A 263 -8.87 52.51 -23.91
CA ALA A 263 -10.30 52.34 -24.04
C ALA A 263 -10.94 53.65 -23.57
N ALA A 264 -11.60 54.35 -24.48
CA ALA A 264 -12.26 55.60 -24.17
C ALA A 264 -13.18 55.35 -22.97
N PRO A 265 -13.10 56.16 -21.89
CA PRO A 265 -14.02 56.01 -20.77
C PRO A 265 -15.43 56.29 -21.31
N SER A 266 -16.28 55.26 -21.22
CA SER A 266 -17.72 55.32 -21.44
C SER A 266 -18.41 56.21 -20.44
#